data_AF-A0A9E2VP93-F1
#
_entry.id   AF-A0A9E2VP93-F1
#
_cell.length_a   1.000
_cell.length_b   1.000
_cell.length_c   1.000
_cell.angle_alpha   90.00
_cell.angle_beta   90.00
_cell.angle_gamma   90.00
#
_symmetry.space_group_name_H-M   'P 1'
#
loop_
_entity.id
_entity.type
_entity.pdbx_description
1 polymer ?
#
loop_
_entity_poly.entity_id
_entity_poly.type
_entity_poly.pdbx_seq_one_letter_code
_entity_poly.pdbx_strand_id
1 'polypeptide(L)' 'HLRRLVNLTYLNLFDTPVTDAGVAALTSLTNLKHLYIWQSKITEAGAAKLRRALPGLEVVGGESLTALAQPLAKKEPSK' A
#
# COMPACT_ATOMS: atom_id res chain seq x y z
N HIS A 1 -3.81 15.04 -10.25
CA HIS A 1 -2.93 15.96 -9.51
C HIS A 1 -1.72 15.27 -8.83
N LEU A 2 -1.83 14.04 -8.33
CA LEU A 2 -0.72 13.36 -7.62
C LEU A 2 0.55 13.11 -8.47
N ARG A 3 0.43 12.91 -9.78
CA ARG A 3 1.55 12.54 -10.67
C ARG A 3 2.79 13.46 -10.63
N ARG A 4 2.64 14.70 -10.17
CA ARG A 4 3.74 15.68 -10.05
C ARG A 4 4.49 15.61 -8.73
N LEU A 5 4.00 14.86 -7.75
CA LEU A 5 4.62 14.67 -6.44
C LEU A 5 5.72 13.61 -6.52
N VAL A 6 6.69 13.81 -7.40
CA VAL A 6 7.71 12.80 -7.73
C VAL A 6 8.58 12.41 -6.54
N ASN A 7 8.65 13.24 -5.50
CA ASN A 7 9.40 12.96 -4.25
C ASN A 7 8.54 12.34 -3.15
N LEU A 8 7.27 12.01 -3.42
CA LEU A 8 6.38 11.40 -2.43
C LEU A 8 6.87 9.98 -2.12
N THR A 9 7.17 9.71 -0.85
CA THR A 9 7.62 8.40 -0.37
C THR A 9 6.54 7.63 0.37
N TYR A 10 5.49 8.32 0.83
CA TYR A 10 4.40 7.76 1.62
C TYR A 10 3.06 8.33 1.13
N LEU A 11 2.08 7.45 0.94
CA LEU A 11 0.70 7.84 0.61
C LEU A 11 -0.28 6.96 1.38
N ASN A 12 -1.25 7.60 2.03
CA ASN A 12 -2.34 6.91 2.71
C ASN A 12 -3.67 7.22 2.01
N LEU A 13 -4.37 6.16 1.60
CA LEU A 13 -5.66 6.16 0.92
C LEU A 13 -6.74 5.48 1.77
N PHE A 14 -6.54 5.40 3.08
CA PHE A 14 -7.52 4.84 4.02
C PHE A 14 -8.89 5.47 3.83
N ASP A 15 -9.91 4.63 3.66
CA ASP A 15 -11.32 5.05 3.49
C ASP A 15 -11.52 6.08 2.36
N THR A 16 -10.67 6.00 1.33
CA THR A 16 -10.84 6.81 0.12
C THR A 16 -11.40 5.95 -1.01
N PRO A 17 -12.40 6.42 -1.78
CA PRO A 17 -13.07 5.61 -2.80
C PRO A 17 -12.26 5.47 -4.10
N VAL A 18 -10.94 5.36 -3.98
CA VAL A 18 -10.02 5.13 -5.11
C VAL A 18 -10.21 3.71 -5.61
N THR A 19 -10.35 3.54 -6.93
CA THR A 19 -10.51 2.25 -7.61
C THR A 19 -9.24 1.88 -8.39
N ASP A 20 -9.24 0.70 -9.01
CA ASP A 20 -8.16 0.26 -9.92
C ASP A 20 -7.90 1.23 -11.09
N ALA A 21 -8.87 2.06 -11.47
CA ALA A 21 -8.66 3.11 -12.47
C ALA A 21 -7.66 4.18 -11.97
N GLY A 22 -7.63 4.44 -10.66
CA GLY A 22 -6.70 5.37 -10.02
C GLY A 22 -5.26 4.86 -9.91
N VAL A 23 -5.05 3.55 -9.98
CA VAL A 23 -3.72 2.90 -9.88
C VAL A 23 -2.74 3.45 -10.92
N ALA A 24 -3.20 3.71 -12.15
CA ALA A 24 -2.35 4.24 -13.22
C ALA A 24 -1.77 5.63 -12.91
N ALA A 25 -2.40 6.41 -12.01
CA ALA A 25 -1.84 7.69 -11.56
C ALA A 25 -0.81 7.53 -10.44
N LEU A 26 -0.77 6.40 -9.76
CA LEU A 26 0.17 6.10 -8.68
C LEU A 26 1.49 5.51 -9.22
N THR A 27 1.48 4.84 -10.37
CA THR A 27 2.69 4.25 -10.97
C THR A 27 3.73 5.29 -11.41
N SER A 28 3.35 6.56 -11.56
CA SER A 28 4.30 7.65 -11.84
C SER A 28 5.04 8.13 -10.58
N LEU A 29 4.62 7.70 -9.39
CA LEU A 29 5.25 8.05 -8.12
C LEU A 29 6.42 7.10 -7.86
N THR A 30 7.47 7.20 -8.68
CA THR A 30 8.59 6.24 -8.68
C THR A 30 9.38 6.18 -7.39
N ASN A 31 9.28 7.22 -6.54
CA ASN A 31 9.90 7.25 -5.21
C ASN A 31 8.96 6.79 -4.08
N LEU A 32 7.73 6.39 -4.40
CA LEU A 32 6.77 5.92 -3.41
C LEU A 32 7.24 4.58 -2.83
N LYS A 33 7.37 4.54 -1.51
CA LYS A 33 7.85 3.37 -0.76
C LYS A 33 6.74 2.68 0.00
N HIS A 34 5.77 3.43 0.51
CA HIS A 34 4.64 2.86 1.25
C HIS A 34 3.31 3.43 0.76
N LEU A 35 2.36 2.54 0.50
CA LEU A 35 1.01 2.86 0.08
C LEU A 35 -0.01 2.10 0.92
N TYR A 36 -0.85 2.84 1.65
CA TYR A 36 -1.88 2.28 2.53
C TYR A 36 -3.23 2.35 1.82
N ILE A 37 -3.92 1.22 1.61
CA ILE A 37 -5.14 1.13 0.79
C ILE A 37 -6.35 0.51 1.51
N TRP A 38 -6.30 0.38 2.84
CA TRP A 38 -7.44 -0.15 3.62
C TRP A 38 -8.72 0.65 3.39
N GLN A 39 -9.84 -0.05 3.31
CA GLN A 39 -11.15 0.56 3.03
C GLN A 39 -11.20 1.39 1.72
N SER A 40 -10.22 1.22 0.82
CA SER A 40 -10.33 1.71 -0.55
C SER A 40 -11.07 0.71 -1.45
N LYS A 41 -11.28 1.08 -2.71
CA LYS A 41 -11.85 0.20 -3.75
C LYS A 41 -10.76 -0.35 -4.69
N ILE A 42 -9.50 -0.31 -4.29
CA ILE A 42 -8.40 -0.95 -5.02
C ILE A 42 -8.47 -2.45 -4.75
N THR A 43 -8.55 -3.26 -5.81
CA THR A 43 -8.58 -4.71 -5.72
C THR A 43 -7.18 -5.29 -5.62
N GLU A 44 -7.08 -6.60 -5.35
CA GLU A 44 -5.78 -7.30 -5.39
C GLU A 44 -5.14 -7.24 -6.78
N ALA A 45 -5.93 -7.24 -7.86
CA ALA A 45 -5.38 -7.06 -9.21
C ALA A 45 -4.74 -5.67 -9.40
N GLY A 46 -5.38 -4.63 -8.83
CA GLY A 46 -4.85 -3.27 -8.78
C GLY A 46 -3.56 -3.19 -7.94
N ALA A 47 -3.55 -3.79 -6.76
CA ALA A 47 -2.37 -3.88 -5.88
C ALA A 47 -1.21 -4.63 -6.55
N ALA A 48 -1.47 -5.78 -7.18
CA ALA A 48 -0.48 -6.55 -7.91
C ALA A 48 0.11 -5.76 -9.09
N LYS A 49 -0.71 -4.93 -9.78
CA LYS A 49 -0.22 -4.02 -10.81
C LYS A 49 0.72 -2.96 -10.25
N LEU A 50 0.42 -2.41 -9.07
CA LEU A 50 1.31 -1.47 -8.38
C LEU A 50 2.64 -2.11 -8.01
N ARG A 51 2.63 -3.31 -7.42
CA ARG A 51 3.85 -4.06 -7.07
C ARG A 51 4.71 -4.38 -8.29
N ARG A 52 4.10 -4.73 -9.43
CA ARG A 52 4.84 -4.96 -10.69
C ARG A 52 5.45 -3.68 -11.26
N ALA A 53 4.72 -2.56 -11.20
CA ALA A 53 5.19 -1.29 -11.74
C ALA A 53 6.24 -0.61 -10.85
N LEU A 54 6.16 -0.82 -9.53
CA LEU A 54 7.03 -0.25 -8.52
C LEU A 54 7.54 -1.37 -7.60
N PRO A 55 8.61 -2.10 -7.99
CA PRO A 55 9.08 -3.29 -7.26
C PRO A 55 9.49 -3.04 -5.80
N GLY A 56 9.83 -1.80 -5.44
CA GLY A 56 10.16 -1.38 -4.08
C GLY A 56 8.98 -0.81 -3.29
N LEU A 57 7.77 -0.77 -3.86
CA LEU A 57 6.59 -0.25 -3.20
C LEU A 57 5.97 -1.31 -2.30
N GLU A 58 5.90 -0.99 -1.02
CA GLU A 58 5.11 -1.73 -0.05
C GLU A 58 3.65 -1.28 -0.13
N VAL A 59 2.77 -2.16 -0.63
CA VAL A 59 1.32 -1.94 -0.62
C VAL A 59 0.75 -2.66 0.60
N VAL A 60 0.13 -1.90 1.50
CA VAL A 60 -0.45 -2.41 2.74
C VAL A 60 -1.97 -2.18 2.72
N GLY A 61 -2.74 -3.24 2.90
CA GLY A 61 -4.21 -3.26 2.75
C GLY A 61 -4.84 -4.46 3.44
N GLY A 62 -6.18 -4.55 3.42
CA GLY A 62 -6.99 -5.48 4.24
C GLY A 62 -6.66 -6.97 4.11
N GLU A 63 -5.97 -7.39 3.04
CA GLU A 63 -5.54 -8.78 2.85
C GLU A 63 -4.03 -8.98 3.13
N SER A 64 -3.26 -7.92 3.36
CA SER A 64 -1.82 -8.00 3.67
C SER A 64 -1.50 -8.51 5.09
N LEU A 65 -2.51 -8.93 5.86
CA LEU A 65 -2.32 -9.62 7.13
C LEU A 65 -1.84 -11.07 6.95
N THR A 66 -2.01 -11.70 5.77
CA THR A 66 -1.46 -13.04 5.52
C THR A 66 0.06 -13.04 5.35
N ALA A 67 0.68 -11.93 4.93
CA ALA A 67 2.12 -11.84 4.74
C ALA A 67 2.89 -11.38 6.00
N LEU A 68 2.21 -10.82 7.01
CA LEU A 68 2.82 -10.27 8.23
C LEU A 68 2.46 -11.03 9.52
N ALA A 69 1.78 -12.17 9.43
CA ALA A 69 1.65 -13.10 10.55
C ALA A 69 2.99 -13.81 10.84
N GLN A 70 4.06 -13.05 11.11
CA GLN A 70 5.05 -13.52 12.05
C GLN A 70 4.35 -13.62 13.41
N PRO A 71 4.51 -14.71 14.17
CA PRO A 71 3.97 -14.77 15.51
C PRO A 71 4.52 -13.57 16.28
N LEU A 72 3.64 -12.65 16.67
CA LEU A 72 3.95 -11.66 17.68
C LEU A 72 4.32 -12.46 18.94
N ALA A 73 5.60 -12.67 19.15
CA ALA A 73 6.12 -13.20 20.40
C ALA A 73 5.71 -12.21 21.48
N LYS A 74 4.61 -12.55 22.17
CA LYS A 74 4.17 -11.86 23.37
C LYS A 74 5.32 -11.98 24.38
N LYS A 75 6.09 -10.90 24.58
CA LYS A 75 6.81 -10.77 25.85
C LYS A 75 5.77 -10.37 26.88
N GLU A 76 5.29 -11.37 27.62
CA GLU A 76 4.58 -11.12 28.87
C GLU A 76 5.47 -10.26 29.79
N PRO A 77 4.91 -9.27 30.50
CA PRO A 77 5.68 -8.51 31.48
C PRO A 77 6.04 -9.46 32.62
N SER A 78 7.35 -9.67 32.84
CA SER A 78 7.84 -10.38 34.03
C SER A 78 7.32 -9.66 35.27
N LYS A 79 6.66 -10.43 36.13
CA LYS A 79 6.46 -10.06 37.53
C LYS A 79 7.79 -10.11 38.27
#